data_AF-A0AA36AW09-F1
#
_entry.id   AF-A0AA36AW09-F1
#
_cell.length_a   1.000
_cell.length_b   1.000
_cell.length_c   1.000
_cell.angle_alpha   90.00
_cell.angle_beta   90.00
_cell.angle_gamma   90.00
#
_symmetry.space_group_name_H-M   'P 1'
#
loop_
_entity.id
_entity.type
_entity.pdbx_description
1 polymer ?
#
loop_
_entity_poly.entity_id
_entity_poly.type
_entity_poly.pdbx_seq_one_letter_code
_entity_poly.pdbx_strand_id
1 'polypeptide(L)'
;MYAMEVPCMLSNMPIDVASHKEKVSVTRRQGLENNILKVLITMPVSNNDEPYYCSEQIKIPLDLPDIMKEFTKAAIRTQPKDILGWSTSYFVALYNGEEPPVKERYEIPMATQKTDSGLTIGILKIFHKQLSSFVDVTRQIIEEKWEALSLPKELLDEILHVGNLNGMFSWREFLVIAVVTISIDIQSALKNICDIITDDPEGGPSRILYNDFEFFFNRFIQLDGGIPAENAKELIAYFKMTANKNNGFVQPSFFKASDCPTWSMKD
;
A
#
# COMPACT_ATOMS: atom_id res chain seq x y z
N MET A 1 -1.89 50.89 -49.06
CA MET A 1 -3.31 50.45 -49.09
C MET A 1 -4.00 51.09 -47.91
N TYR A 2 -5.16 51.68 -48.16
CA TYR A 2 -5.84 52.69 -47.35
C TYR A 2 -6.01 52.36 -45.86
N ALA A 3 -5.76 53.38 -45.04
CA ALA A 3 -6.32 53.54 -43.71
C ALA A 3 -7.81 53.92 -43.82
N MET A 4 -8.64 53.33 -42.98
CA MET A 4 -10.01 53.77 -42.72
C MET A 4 -10.15 54.04 -41.22
N GLU A 5 -10.21 55.32 -40.88
CA GLU A 5 -10.87 55.84 -39.69
C GLU A 5 -12.38 55.84 -39.93
N VAL A 6 -13.18 55.41 -38.93
CA VAL A 6 -14.52 55.96 -38.63
C VAL A 6 -14.73 55.90 -37.10
N PRO A 7 -15.36 56.91 -36.46
CA PRO A 7 -15.10 57.29 -35.06
C PRO A 7 -16.23 56.96 -34.06
N CYS A 8 -15.91 57.19 -32.79
CA CYS A 8 -16.76 57.26 -31.61
C CYS A 8 -18.01 58.16 -31.77
N MET A 9 -19.07 57.86 -31.01
CA MET A 9 -19.72 58.81 -30.08
C MET A 9 -20.90 58.15 -29.33
N LEU A 10 -20.88 58.33 -28.00
CA LEU A 10 -22.00 58.35 -27.03
C LEU A 10 -22.59 56.97 -26.64
N SER A 11 -22.83 56.64 -25.37
CA SER A 11 -23.08 57.49 -24.20
C SER A 11 -22.67 56.82 -22.88
N ASN A 12 -22.06 57.62 -22.02
CA ASN A 12 -21.87 57.45 -20.58
C ASN A 12 -23.18 57.15 -19.83
N MET A 13 -23.12 56.39 -18.74
CA MET A 13 -23.47 56.87 -17.38
C MET A 13 -23.29 55.77 -16.30
N PRO A 14 -23.18 56.15 -15.01
CA PRO A 14 -22.27 55.53 -14.05
C PRO A 14 -22.94 54.53 -13.11
N ILE A 15 -22.06 53.76 -12.46
CA ILE A 15 -22.35 52.86 -11.36
C ILE A 15 -22.58 53.71 -10.11
N ASP A 16 -23.79 53.68 -9.58
CA ASP A 16 -24.13 54.28 -8.29
C ASP A 16 -24.47 53.19 -7.27
N VAL A 17 -23.78 53.27 -6.13
CA VAL A 17 -23.86 52.34 -5.00
C VAL A 17 -24.91 52.89 -4.05
N ALA A 18 -26.07 52.22 -3.96
CA ALA A 18 -27.07 52.53 -2.95
C ALA A 18 -27.52 51.27 -2.21
N SER A 19 -27.18 51.25 -0.92
CA SER A 19 -27.71 50.38 0.12
C SER A 19 -29.23 50.53 0.24
N HIS A 20 -29.97 49.43 0.15
CA HIS A 20 -31.28 49.31 0.80
C HIS A 20 -31.50 47.89 1.32
N LYS A 21 -31.57 47.77 2.65
CA LYS A 21 -32.09 46.61 3.38
C LYS A 21 -33.58 46.50 3.09
N GLU A 22 -34.04 45.34 2.62
CA GLU A 22 -35.45 44.98 2.73
C GLU A 22 -35.62 43.49 3.02
N LYS A 23 -36.53 43.22 3.95
CA LYS A 23 -36.78 41.95 4.64
C LYS A 23 -37.35 40.91 3.68
N VAL A 24 -36.64 39.80 3.48
CA VAL A 24 -37.24 38.60 2.87
C VAL A 24 -37.94 37.80 3.96
N SER A 25 -39.25 37.92 3.94
CA SER A 25 -40.21 37.18 4.73
C SER A 25 -40.14 35.68 4.45
N VAL A 26 -40.06 34.94 5.55
CA VAL A 26 -40.33 33.51 5.69
C VAL A 26 -41.71 33.22 5.10
N THR A 27 -41.82 32.60 3.92
CA THR A 27 -42.97 31.77 3.47
C THR A 27 -42.65 31.14 2.10
N ARG A 28 -41.94 30.00 2.07
CA ARG A 28 -42.06 28.96 1.00
C ARG A 28 -41.19 27.72 1.30
N ARG A 29 -41.42 27.05 2.43
CA ARG A 29 -40.91 25.70 2.70
C ARG A 29 -41.96 24.82 3.38
N GLN A 30 -43.14 24.75 2.78
CA GLN A 30 -44.15 23.76 3.15
C GLN A 30 -44.71 23.23 1.83
N GLY A 31 -44.22 22.09 1.36
CA GLY A 31 -44.72 21.53 0.11
C GLY A 31 -43.97 20.32 -0.45
N LEU A 32 -42.74 20.02 -0.03
CA LEU A 32 -42.00 18.87 -0.58
C LEU A 32 -41.47 17.84 0.43
N GLU A 33 -41.63 18.07 1.75
CA GLU A 33 -41.09 17.14 2.76
C GLU A 33 -42.00 15.94 3.07
N ASN A 34 -43.24 15.91 2.54
CA ASN A 34 -44.21 14.88 2.93
C ASN A 34 -44.26 13.64 2.01
N ASN A 35 -43.48 13.59 0.92
CA ASN A 35 -43.54 12.49 -0.05
C ASN A 35 -42.26 11.66 -0.19
N ILE A 36 -41.11 12.09 0.36
CA ILE A 36 -39.87 11.29 0.33
C ILE A 36 -39.75 10.38 1.56
N LEU A 37 -40.48 10.68 2.64
CA LEU A 37 -40.53 9.85 3.86
C LEU A 37 -41.55 8.70 3.81
N LYS A 38 -42.24 8.49 2.68
CA LYS A 38 -43.26 7.42 2.50
C LYS A 38 -42.76 6.17 1.79
N VAL A 39 -41.45 6.00 1.65
CA VAL A 39 -40.83 4.70 1.30
C VAL A 39 -40.04 4.16 2.49
N LEU A 40 -40.49 4.46 3.72
CA LEU A 40 -40.21 3.56 4.83
C LEU A 40 -41.10 2.33 4.63
N ILE A 41 -40.43 1.23 4.30
CA ILE A 41 -40.95 -0.13 4.37
C ILE A 41 -41.76 -0.25 5.67
N THR A 42 -43.08 -0.23 5.55
CA THR A 42 -43.96 -0.54 6.67
C THR A 42 -43.90 -2.06 6.81
N MET A 43 -42.85 -2.56 7.48
CA MET A 43 -42.93 -3.89 8.05
C MET A 43 -44.01 -3.82 9.13
N PRO A 44 -45.03 -4.68 9.13
CA PRO A 44 -45.96 -4.74 10.23
C PRO A 44 -45.17 -5.05 11.50
N VAL A 45 -45.21 -4.11 12.45
CA VAL A 45 -44.69 -4.33 13.80
C VAL A 45 -45.63 -5.33 14.46
N SER A 46 -45.31 -6.61 14.35
CA SER A 46 -45.84 -7.64 15.23
C SER A 46 -45.20 -7.41 16.61
N ASN A 47 -46.01 -7.00 17.57
CA ASN A 47 -45.67 -6.91 19.01
C ASN A 47 -45.48 -8.32 19.62
N ASN A 48 -44.55 -9.10 19.08
CA ASN A 48 -44.01 -10.28 19.71
C ASN A 48 -42.49 -10.14 19.59
N ASP A 49 -41.78 -10.12 20.71
CA ASP A 49 -40.30 -10.21 20.77
C ASP A 49 -39.78 -11.60 20.31
N GLU A 50 -40.58 -12.33 19.55
CA GLU A 50 -40.22 -13.60 18.93
C GLU A 50 -39.63 -13.32 17.54
N PRO A 51 -38.43 -13.85 17.24
CA PRO A 51 -37.86 -13.71 15.91
C PRO A 51 -38.84 -14.30 14.88
N TYR A 52 -39.09 -13.55 13.80
CA TYR A 52 -39.99 -13.92 12.70
C TYR A 52 -39.64 -15.28 12.03
N TYR A 53 -38.43 -15.78 12.30
CA TYR A 53 -37.93 -17.08 11.84
C TYR A 53 -37.52 -17.94 13.04
N CYS A 54 -37.91 -19.20 13.02
CA CYS A 54 -37.42 -20.21 13.98
C CYS A 54 -36.02 -20.70 13.58
N SER A 55 -35.17 -21.04 14.55
CA SER A 55 -33.81 -21.57 14.32
C SER A 55 -33.77 -22.84 13.45
N GLU A 56 -34.88 -23.57 13.38
CA GLU A 56 -35.05 -24.78 12.56
C GLU A 56 -35.25 -24.46 11.07
N GLN A 57 -35.74 -23.26 10.75
CA GLN A 57 -36.05 -22.83 9.37
C GLN A 57 -34.81 -22.33 8.63
N ILE A 58 -33.84 -21.76 9.36
CA ILE A 58 -32.59 -21.23 8.80
C ILE A 58 -31.43 -22.09 9.29
N LYS A 59 -30.98 -23.02 8.44
CA LYS A 59 -29.79 -23.83 8.70
C LYS A 59 -28.54 -23.02 8.38
N ILE A 60 -27.92 -22.46 9.41
CA ILE A 60 -26.62 -21.77 9.28
C ILE A 60 -25.51 -22.83 9.27
N PRO A 61 -24.64 -22.87 8.26
CA PRO A 61 -23.48 -23.76 8.27
C PRO A 61 -22.57 -23.49 9.47
N LEU A 62 -22.08 -24.55 10.12
CA LEU A 62 -21.27 -24.44 11.35
C LEU A 62 -19.97 -23.65 11.14
N ASP A 63 -19.39 -23.71 9.93
CA ASP A 63 -18.12 -23.06 9.59
C ASP A 63 -18.28 -21.58 9.21
N LEU A 64 -19.50 -21.14 8.86
CA LEU A 64 -19.74 -19.79 8.36
C LEU A 64 -19.31 -18.69 9.36
N PRO A 65 -19.60 -18.79 10.67
CA PRO A 65 -19.15 -17.78 11.63
C PRO A 65 -17.63 -17.60 11.68
N ASP A 66 -16.88 -18.70 11.59
CA ASP A 66 -15.41 -18.65 11.64
C ASP A 66 -14.82 -18.09 10.35
N ILE A 67 -15.37 -18.46 9.18
CA ILE A 67 -15.00 -17.86 7.89
C ILE A 67 -15.22 -16.36 7.91
N MET A 68 -16.40 -15.91 8.35
CA MET A 68 -16.73 -14.48 8.42
C MET A 68 -15.82 -13.73 9.40
N LYS A 69 -15.47 -14.35 10.52
CA LYS A 69 -14.55 -13.80 11.52
C LYS A 69 -13.14 -13.64 10.96
N GLU A 70 -12.59 -14.64 10.29
CA GLU A 70 -11.25 -14.55 9.70
C GLU A 70 -11.20 -13.55 8.54
N PHE A 71 -12.22 -13.53 7.68
CA PHE A 71 -12.38 -12.50 6.65
C PHE A 71 -12.41 -11.09 7.25
N THR A 72 -13.21 -10.86 8.30
CA THR A 72 -13.32 -9.54 8.95
C THR A 72 -12.00 -9.12 9.57
N LYS A 73 -11.30 -10.04 10.25
CA LYS A 73 -9.95 -9.76 10.79
C LYS A 73 -8.95 -9.41 9.68
N ALA A 74 -8.98 -10.15 8.57
CA ALA A 74 -8.11 -9.91 7.42
C ALA A 74 -8.36 -8.53 6.80
N ALA A 75 -9.63 -8.13 6.65
CA ALA A 75 -10.02 -6.82 6.14
C ALA A 75 -9.54 -5.70 7.07
N ILE A 76 -9.73 -5.86 8.39
CA ILE A 76 -9.27 -4.89 9.41
C ILE A 76 -7.76 -4.70 9.37
N ARG A 77 -6.98 -5.78 9.24
CA ARG A 77 -5.51 -5.69 9.15
C ARG A 77 -5.06 -5.02 7.86
N THR A 78 -5.69 -5.39 6.75
CA THR A 78 -5.24 -4.99 5.41
C THR A 78 -5.63 -3.55 5.07
N GLN A 79 -6.80 -3.10 5.53
CA GLN A 79 -7.42 -1.82 5.18
C GLN A 79 -7.44 -1.61 3.65
N PRO A 80 -8.06 -2.52 2.87
CA PRO A 80 -8.10 -2.38 1.43
C PRO A 80 -8.89 -1.13 1.02
N LYS A 81 -8.42 -0.42 -0.01
CA LYS A 81 -9.14 0.75 -0.55
C LYS A 81 -10.43 0.32 -1.25
N ASP A 82 -10.36 -0.72 -2.09
CA ASP A 82 -11.52 -1.39 -2.66
C ASP A 82 -11.79 -2.71 -1.92
N ILE A 83 -12.79 -2.68 -1.03
CA ILE A 83 -13.19 -3.86 -0.25
C ILE A 83 -13.74 -4.96 -1.17
N LEU A 84 -14.45 -4.62 -2.25
CA LEU A 84 -15.12 -5.63 -3.08
C LEU A 84 -14.12 -6.38 -3.96
N GLY A 85 -13.22 -5.67 -4.65
CA GLY A 85 -12.14 -6.26 -5.42
C GLY A 85 -11.19 -7.08 -4.54
N TRP A 86 -10.83 -6.56 -3.36
CA TRP A 86 -10.03 -7.28 -2.39
C TRP A 86 -10.73 -8.54 -1.87
N SER A 87 -12.04 -8.48 -1.57
CA SER A 87 -12.81 -9.64 -1.09
C SER A 87 -12.85 -10.75 -2.13
N THR A 88 -13.02 -10.39 -3.40
CA THR A 88 -12.97 -11.34 -4.52
C THR A 88 -11.63 -12.04 -4.55
N SER A 89 -10.54 -11.28 -4.51
CA SER A 89 -9.17 -11.81 -4.49
C SER A 89 -8.90 -12.71 -3.27
N TYR A 90 -9.42 -12.33 -2.10
CA TYR A 90 -9.30 -13.09 -0.86
C TYR A 90 -9.96 -14.48 -0.98
N PHE A 91 -11.22 -14.54 -1.39
CA PHE A 91 -11.93 -15.82 -1.48
C PHE A 91 -11.44 -16.69 -2.65
N VAL A 92 -11.02 -16.08 -3.77
CA VAL A 92 -10.39 -16.81 -4.88
C VAL A 92 -9.08 -17.45 -4.42
N ALA A 93 -8.23 -16.72 -3.69
CA ALA A 93 -6.99 -17.27 -3.16
C ALA A 93 -7.25 -18.45 -2.22
N LEU A 94 -8.20 -18.30 -1.28
CA LEU A 94 -8.59 -19.40 -0.38
C LEU A 94 -9.13 -20.61 -1.13
N TYR A 95 -9.95 -20.40 -2.16
CA TYR A 95 -10.48 -21.47 -3.00
C TYR A 95 -9.37 -22.23 -3.76
N ASN A 96 -8.36 -21.51 -4.26
CA ASN A 96 -7.21 -22.09 -4.96
C ASN A 96 -6.16 -22.70 -4.01
N GLY A 97 -6.25 -22.48 -2.70
CA GLY A 97 -5.21 -22.85 -1.74
C GLY A 97 -3.97 -21.97 -1.81
N GLU A 98 -4.10 -20.75 -2.33
CA GLU A 98 -3.05 -19.73 -2.38
C GLU A 98 -3.04 -18.87 -1.11
N GLU A 99 -1.90 -18.24 -0.81
CA GLU A 99 -1.82 -17.26 0.28
C GLU A 99 -2.68 -16.03 -0.06
N PRO A 100 -3.69 -15.68 0.76
CA PRO A 100 -4.57 -14.56 0.47
C PRO A 100 -3.85 -13.21 0.65
N PRO A 101 -4.30 -12.13 -0.02
CA PRO A 101 -3.66 -10.82 0.02
C PRO A 101 -3.93 -10.10 1.36
N VAL A 102 -3.38 -10.63 2.46
CA VAL A 102 -3.70 -10.21 3.84
C VAL A 102 -2.45 -9.72 4.54
N LYS A 103 -2.51 -8.52 5.12
CA LYS A 103 -1.44 -8.03 5.98
C LYS A 103 -1.42 -8.82 7.28
N GLU A 104 -0.23 -9.15 7.77
CA GLU A 104 -0.05 -9.77 9.09
C GLU A 104 -0.56 -8.84 10.21
N ARG A 105 -0.29 -7.54 10.06
CA ARG A 105 -0.67 -6.50 11.01
C ARG A 105 -1.14 -5.24 10.31
N TYR A 106 -2.00 -4.49 11.02
CA TYR A 106 -2.35 -3.13 10.63
C TYR A 106 -1.13 -2.20 10.75
N GLU A 107 -0.82 -1.51 9.66
CA GLU A 107 0.22 -0.49 9.60
C GLU A 107 -0.42 0.89 9.63
N ILE A 108 0.05 1.76 10.53
CA ILE A 108 -0.32 3.17 10.50
C ILE A 108 0.41 3.77 9.30
N PRO A 109 -0.29 4.37 8.32
CA PRO A 109 0.39 5.08 7.25
C PRO A 109 1.22 6.21 7.86
N MET A 110 2.55 6.04 7.90
CA MET A 110 3.44 7.11 8.32
C MET A 110 3.46 8.15 7.21
N ALA A 111 3.00 9.37 7.54
CA ALA A 111 3.13 10.54 6.68
C ALA A 111 4.61 10.99 6.63
N THR A 112 5.48 10.16 6.07
CA THR A 112 6.81 10.58 5.64
C THR A 112 6.64 11.34 4.33
N GLN A 113 7.32 12.48 4.22
CA GLN A 113 7.15 13.51 3.16
C GLN A 113 7.34 13.03 1.70
N LYS A 114 7.55 11.73 1.45
CA LYS A 114 7.79 11.12 0.14
C LYS A 114 6.71 10.14 -0.36
N THR A 115 5.68 9.75 0.39
CA THR A 115 4.83 8.61 -0.05
C THR A 115 3.32 8.80 0.19
N ASP A 116 2.64 9.40 -0.78
CA ASP A 116 1.22 9.14 -1.09
C ASP A 116 1.05 7.89 -2.00
N SER A 117 2.14 7.13 -2.17
CA SER A 117 2.23 6.00 -3.10
C SER A 117 1.35 4.80 -2.70
N GLY A 118 0.94 4.71 -1.43
CA GLY A 118 0.14 3.61 -0.89
C GLY A 118 0.90 2.29 -0.73
N LEU A 119 2.13 2.18 -1.25
CA LEU A 119 3.00 1.02 -1.11
C LEU A 119 3.65 1.03 0.29
N THR A 120 3.46 -0.05 1.03
CA THR A 120 4.01 -0.20 2.40
C THR A 120 4.80 -1.49 2.54
N ILE A 121 5.60 -1.60 3.61
CA ILE A 121 6.38 -2.81 3.91
C ILE A 121 5.45 -4.02 4.05
N GLY A 122 4.32 -3.87 4.73
CA GLY A 122 3.32 -4.94 4.89
C GLY A 122 2.70 -5.39 3.57
N ILE A 123 2.57 -4.49 2.59
CA ILE A 123 2.17 -4.85 1.23
C ILE A 123 3.27 -5.64 0.51
N LEU A 124 4.53 -5.22 0.63
CA LEU A 124 5.65 -5.96 0.07
C LEU A 124 5.82 -7.35 0.71
N LYS A 125 5.48 -7.50 1.99
CA LYS A 125 5.39 -8.81 2.67
C LYS A 125 4.32 -9.71 2.06
N ILE A 126 3.13 -9.17 1.77
CA ILE A 126 2.07 -9.92 1.08
C ILE A 126 2.61 -10.45 -0.26
N PHE A 127 3.22 -9.56 -1.06
CA PHE A 127 3.76 -9.98 -2.35
C PHE A 127 4.90 -10.98 -2.18
N HIS A 128 5.76 -10.83 -1.19
CA HIS A 128 6.83 -11.80 -0.94
C HIS A 128 6.27 -13.18 -0.61
N LYS A 129 5.25 -13.29 0.24
CA LYS A 129 4.60 -14.59 0.52
C LYS A 129 3.95 -15.20 -0.72
N GLN A 130 3.36 -14.37 -1.57
CA GLN A 130 2.67 -14.84 -2.78
C GLN A 130 3.63 -15.17 -3.93
N LEU A 131 4.75 -14.47 -4.06
CA LEU A 131 5.60 -14.50 -5.27
C LEU A 131 7.00 -15.05 -5.05
N SER A 132 7.45 -15.25 -3.80
CA SER A 132 8.81 -15.74 -3.49
C SER A 132 9.11 -17.14 -4.02
N SER A 133 8.08 -17.98 -4.18
CA SER A 133 8.21 -19.35 -4.69
C SER A 133 8.31 -19.43 -6.21
N PHE A 134 8.01 -18.35 -6.92
CA PHE A 134 8.08 -18.29 -8.37
C PHE A 134 9.53 -18.10 -8.82
N VAL A 135 9.97 -18.94 -9.76
CA VAL A 135 11.31 -18.84 -10.36
C VAL A 135 11.41 -17.54 -11.17
N ASP A 136 10.42 -17.29 -12.02
CA ASP A 136 10.29 -16.11 -12.82
C ASP A 136 8.90 -15.50 -12.63
N VAL A 137 8.87 -14.18 -12.49
CA VAL A 137 7.66 -13.39 -12.38
C VAL A 137 7.47 -12.60 -13.67
N THR A 138 6.23 -12.55 -14.16
CA THR A 138 5.85 -11.75 -15.32
C THR A 138 5.14 -10.48 -14.89
N ARG A 139 5.15 -9.47 -15.77
CA ARG A 139 4.36 -8.24 -15.58
C ARG A 139 2.89 -8.53 -15.26
N GLN A 140 2.27 -9.48 -15.95
CA GLN A 140 0.85 -9.83 -15.75
C GLN A 140 0.57 -10.33 -14.33
N ILE A 141 1.43 -11.21 -13.80
CA ILE A 141 1.29 -11.74 -12.45
C ILE A 141 1.40 -10.61 -11.41
N ILE A 142 2.36 -9.70 -11.58
CA ILE A 142 2.49 -8.57 -10.66
C ILE A 142 1.30 -7.62 -10.81
N GLU A 143 0.89 -7.26 -12.03
CA GLU A 143 -0.25 -6.37 -12.28
C GLU A 143 -1.53 -6.88 -11.60
N GLU A 144 -1.81 -8.18 -11.71
CA GLU A 144 -2.95 -8.82 -11.05
C GLU A 144 -2.89 -8.69 -9.52
N LYS A 145 -1.76 -9.06 -8.91
CA LYS A 145 -1.60 -8.95 -7.44
C LYS A 145 -1.57 -7.48 -6.98
N TRP A 146 -1.05 -6.58 -7.80
CA TRP A 146 -0.98 -5.14 -7.53
C TRP A 146 -2.37 -4.48 -7.54
N GLU A 147 -3.19 -4.83 -8.54
CA GLU A 147 -4.58 -4.37 -8.66
C GLU A 147 -5.46 -4.89 -7.51
N ALA A 148 -5.23 -6.14 -7.08
CA ALA A 148 -5.94 -6.73 -5.93
C ALA A 148 -5.76 -5.94 -4.62
N LEU A 149 -4.68 -5.15 -4.50
CA LEU A 149 -4.42 -4.26 -3.37
C LEU A 149 -4.73 -2.78 -3.67
N SER A 150 -5.32 -2.49 -4.82
CA SER A 150 -5.71 -1.15 -5.28
C SER A 150 -4.55 -0.15 -5.24
N LEU A 151 -3.35 -0.62 -5.62
CA LEU A 151 -2.16 0.22 -5.69
C LEU A 151 -2.13 1.01 -7.01
N PRO A 152 -1.53 2.22 -7.02
CA PRO A 152 -1.44 3.03 -8.23
C PRO A 152 -0.66 2.30 -9.33
N LYS A 153 -1.20 2.27 -10.55
CA LYS A 153 -0.54 1.62 -11.69
C LYS A 153 0.71 2.38 -12.12
N GLU A 154 0.68 3.69 -11.99
CA GLU A 154 1.79 4.58 -12.33
C GLU A 154 3.05 4.23 -11.52
N LEU A 155 2.87 3.88 -10.24
CA LEU A 155 3.96 3.45 -9.37
C LEU A 155 4.55 2.11 -9.82
N LEU A 156 3.70 1.16 -10.25
CA LEU A 156 4.16 -0.11 -10.78
C LEU A 156 4.96 0.09 -12.06
N ASP A 157 4.47 0.91 -12.98
CA ASP A 157 5.14 1.21 -14.24
C ASP A 157 6.49 1.90 -14.00
N GLU A 158 6.59 2.81 -13.02
CA GLU A 158 7.85 3.43 -12.60
C GLU A 158 8.84 2.39 -12.07
N ILE A 159 8.42 1.51 -11.15
CA ILE A 159 9.27 0.45 -10.59
C ILE A 159 9.79 -0.48 -11.69
N LEU A 160 8.91 -0.91 -12.60
CA LEU A 160 9.29 -1.79 -13.72
C LEU A 160 10.24 -1.09 -14.69
N HIS A 161 10.03 0.21 -14.94
CA HIS A 161 10.89 1.01 -15.81
C HIS A 161 12.28 1.21 -15.21
N VAL A 162 12.38 1.63 -13.94
CA VAL A 162 13.65 1.85 -13.23
C VAL A 162 14.48 0.56 -13.18
N GLY A 163 13.82 -0.58 -12.99
CA GLY A 163 14.49 -1.88 -12.98
C GLY A 163 14.83 -2.47 -14.34
N ASN A 164 14.40 -1.83 -15.44
CA ASN A 164 14.41 -2.42 -16.78
C ASN A 164 13.79 -3.85 -16.80
N LEU A 165 12.73 -4.04 -16.03
CA LEU A 165 12.07 -5.34 -15.83
C LEU A 165 11.08 -5.62 -16.95
N ASN A 166 11.63 -5.94 -18.13
CA ASN A 166 10.87 -6.26 -19.32
C ASN A 166 10.74 -7.78 -19.50
N GLY A 167 9.51 -8.29 -19.57
CA GLY A 167 9.24 -9.71 -19.79
C GLY A 167 9.23 -10.53 -18.49
N MET A 168 10.16 -11.48 -18.38
CA MET A 168 10.32 -12.37 -17.21
C MET A 168 11.50 -11.89 -16.37
N PHE A 169 11.30 -11.76 -15.06
CA PHE A 169 12.32 -11.30 -14.12
C PHE A 169 12.16 -11.98 -12.77
N SER A 170 13.22 -12.02 -11.96
CA SER A 170 13.13 -12.61 -10.63
C SER A 170 12.38 -11.70 -9.66
N TRP A 171 11.60 -12.30 -8.74
CA TRP A 171 10.94 -11.55 -7.66
C TRP A 171 11.92 -10.68 -6.88
N ARG A 172 13.14 -11.17 -6.66
CA ARG A 172 14.17 -10.47 -5.90
C ARG A 172 14.60 -9.16 -6.55
N GLU A 173 14.71 -9.13 -7.89
CA GLU A 173 15.05 -7.90 -8.63
C GLU A 173 13.95 -6.85 -8.47
N PHE A 174 12.69 -7.24 -8.62
CA PHE A 174 11.55 -6.35 -8.38
C PHE A 174 11.52 -5.83 -6.94
N LEU A 175 11.74 -6.71 -5.97
CA LEU A 175 11.69 -6.38 -4.56
C LEU A 175 12.75 -5.34 -4.18
N VAL A 176 13.96 -5.42 -4.72
CA VAL A 176 15.01 -4.40 -4.48
C VAL A 176 14.48 -3.03 -4.85
N ILE A 177 13.98 -2.86 -6.08
CA ILE A 177 13.54 -1.55 -6.59
C ILE A 177 12.36 -1.04 -5.78
N ALA A 178 11.37 -1.91 -5.51
CA ALA A 178 10.21 -1.55 -4.71
C ALA A 178 10.61 -1.09 -3.31
N VAL A 179 11.58 -1.74 -2.66
CA VAL A 179 12.09 -1.29 -1.35
C VAL A 179 12.84 0.03 -1.44
N VAL A 180 13.62 0.28 -2.51
CA VAL A 180 14.26 1.58 -2.72
C VAL A 180 13.22 2.70 -2.77
N THR A 181 12.09 2.50 -3.47
CA THR A 181 11.04 3.55 -3.59
C THR A 181 10.44 4.01 -2.27
N ILE A 182 10.40 3.14 -1.25
CA ILE A 182 9.83 3.44 0.07
C ILE A 182 10.87 3.76 1.13
N SER A 183 12.17 3.61 0.82
CA SER A 183 13.26 3.78 1.78
C SER A 183 13.95 5.13 1.60
N ILE A 184 14.43 5.71 2.70
CA ILE A 184 15.10 7.02 2.68
C ILE A 184 16.59 6.86 2.36
N ASP A 185 17.19 5.77 2.83
CA ASP A 185 18.60 5.46 2.74
C ASP A 185 18.83 3.94 2.68
N ILE A 186 20.05 3.54 2.30
CA ILE A 186 20.40 2.12 2.12
C ILE A 186 20.27 1.28 3.41
N GLN A 187 20.54 1.85 4.59
CA GLN A 187 20.37 1.09 5.84
C GLN A 187 18.90 0.79 6.11
N SER A 188 18.02 1.76 5.88
CA SER A 188 16.57 1.56 5.96
C SER A 188 16.09 0.55 4.91
N ALA A 189 16.61 0.61 3.68
CA ALA A 189 16.28 -0.34 2.63
C ALA A 189 16.68 -1.78 3.00
N LEU A 190 17.90 -1.98 3.51
CA LEU A 190 18.37 -3.30 3.97
C LEU A 190 17.58 -3.80 5.16
N LYS A 191 17.22 -2.92 6.10
CA LYS A 191 16.35 -3.28 7.22
C LYS A 191 14.97 -3.72 6.71
N ASN A 192 14.38 -2.98 5.79
CA ASN A 192 13.09 -3.31 5.20
C ASN A 192 13.15 -4.66 4.48
N ILE A 193 14.22 -4.96 3.74
CA ILE A 193 14.44 -6.28 3.14
C ILE A 193 14.51 -7.37 4.20
N CYS A 194 15.30 -7.18 5.27
CA CYS A 194 15.38 -8.13 6.37
C CYS A 194 13.99 -8.40 6.96
N ASP A 195 13.22 -7.34 7.17
CA ASP A 195 11.85 -7.44 7.70
C ASP A 195 10.90 -8.17 6.72
N ILE A 196 11.11 -8.07 5.41
CA ILE A 196 10.24 -8.67 4.37
C ILE A 196 10.51 -10.16 4.17
N ILE A 197 11.78 -10.58 4.11
CA ILE A 197 12.17 -11.95 3.71
C ILE A 197 12.51 -12.87 4.90
N THR A 198 12.48 -12.35 6.12
CA THR A 198 12.80 -13.12 7.33
C THR A 198 11.77 -14.22 7.59
N ASP A 199 12.25 -15.38 8.03
CA ASP A 199 11.43 -16.47 8.59
C ASP A 199 11.16 -16.31 10.09
N ASP A 200 11.84 -15.35 10.75
CA ASP A 200 11.58 -15.05 12.16
C ASP A 200 10.13 -14.64 12.40
N PRO A 201 9.55 -15.00 13.57
CA PRO A 201 8.23 -14.54 13.94
C PRO A 201 8.18 -13.01 14.03
N GLU A 202 6.98 -12.46 13.85
CA GLU A 202 6.76 -11.02 13.90
C GLU A 202 7.27 -10.41 15.23
N GLY A 203 8.01 -9.30 15.14
CA GLY A 203 8.67 -8.67 16.30
C GLY A 203 9.99 -9.33 16.71
N GLY A 204 10.41 -10.37 15.98
CA GLY A 204 11.73 -10.98 16.10
C GLY A 204 12.86 -10.10 15.56
N PRO A 205 14.10 -10.64 15.53
CA PRO A 205 15.28 -9.89 15.12
C PRO A 205 15.40 -9.72 13.59
N SER A 206 14.48 -10.27 12.79
CA SER A 206 14.48 -10.21 11.31
C SER A 206 15.77 -10.74 10.69
N ARG A 207 16.17 -11.95 11.07
CA ARG A 207 17.40 -12.59 10.60
C ARG A 207 17.21 -13.14 9.19
N ILE A 208 18.21 -12.90 8.34
CA ILE A 208 18.27 -13.42 6.98
C ILE A 208 19.60 -14.10 6.72
N LEU A 209 19.66 -15.00 5.74
CA LEU A 209 20.92 -15.64 5.35
C LEU A 209 21.87 -14.62 4.73
N TYR A 210 23.17 -14.78 4.97
CA TYR A 210 24.19 -13.90 4.39
C TYR A 210 24.12 -13.83 2.86
N ASN A 211 23.85 -14.95 2.18
CA ASN A 211 23.77 -14.97 0.71
C ASN A 211 22.63 -14.08 0.19
N ASP A 212 21.50 -14.04 0.90
CA ASP A 212 20.40 -13.16 0.55
C ASP A 212 20.81 -11.71 0.80
N PHE A 213 21.37 -11.42 1.98
CA PHE A 213 21.88 -10.09 2.32
C PHE A 213 22.88 -9.58 1.27
N GLU A 214 23.87 -10.39 0.88
CA GLU A 214 24.91 -10.04 -0.10
C GLU A 214 24.29 -9.72 -1.47
N PHE A 215 23.28 -10.50 -1.90
CA PHE A 215 22.54 -10.21 -3.12
C PHE A 215 21.88 -8.82 -3.06
N PHE A 216 21.08 -8.56 -2.02
CA PHE A 216 20.33 -7.30 -1.90
C PHE A 216 21.28 -6.10 -1.73
N PHE A 217 22.31 -6.22 -0.90
CA PHE A 217 23.31 -5.18 -0.68
C PHE A 217 24.01 -4.77 -1.98
N ASN A 218 24.47 -5.74 -2.78
CA ASN A 218 25.13 -5.44 -4.04
C ASN A 218 24.19 -4.80 -5.05
N ARG A 219 22.92 -5.22 -5.11
CA ARG A 219 21.92 -4.59 -5.99
C ARG A 219 21.57 -3.18 -5.55
N PHE A 220 21.46 -2.90 -4.26
CA PHE A 220 21.26 -1.52 -3.76
C PHE A 220 22.41 -0.60 -4.13
N ILE A 221 23.66 -1.05 -3.99
CA ILE A 221 24.83 -0.24 -4.38
C ILE A 221 24.80 0.07 -5.88
N GLN A 222 24.38 -0.88 -6.71
CA GLN A 222 24.27 -0.66 -8.15
C GLN A 222 23.17 0.33 -8.52
N LEU A 223 22.10 0.44 -7.73
CA LEU A 223 20.99 1.36 -7.98
C LEU A 223 21.22 2.77 -7.42
N ASP A 224 21.66 2.86 -6.16
CA ASP A 224 21.76 4.14 -5.43
C ASP A 224 23.16 4.77 -5.51
N GLY A 225 24.22 3.96 -5.69
CA GLY A 225 25.59 4.44 -5.82
C GLY A 225 26.14 5.23 -4.61
N GLY A 226 25.39 5.28 -3.50
CA GLY A 226 25.69 6.15 -2.35
C GLY A 226 26.88 5.70 -1.50
N ILE A 227 27.35 4.46 -1.65
CA ILE A 227 28.50 3.92 -0.90
C ILE A 227 29.71 3.78 -1.83
N PRO A 228 30.89 4.35 -1.45
CA PRO A 228 32.13 4.13 -2.19
C PRO A 228 32.49 2.64 -2.29
N ALA A 229 33.07 2.22 -3.42
CA ALA A 229 33.39 0.82 -3.67
C ALA A 229 34.37 0.20 -2.64
N GLU A 230 35.22 1.02 -2.00
CA GLU A 230 36.13 0.58 -0.94
C GLU A 230 35.36 0.25 0.35
N ASN A 231 34.54 1.18 0.84
CA ASN A 231 33.64 0.98 1.98
C ASN A 231 32.68 -0.21 1.77
N ALA A 232 32.15 -0.37 0.55
CA ALA A 232 31.28 -1.49 0.21
C ALA A 232 31.97 -2.85 0.40
N LYS A 233 33.25 -2.96 0.01
CA LYS A 233 34.03 -4.19 0.21
C LYS A 233 34.31 -4.46 1.68
N GLU A 234 34.61 -3.42 2.46
CA GLU A 234 34.79 -3.54 3.91
C GLU A 234 33.50 -3.98 4.61
N LEU A 235 32.36 -3.39 4.25
CA LEU A 235 31.04 -3.76 4.79
C LEU A 235 30.70 -5.22 4.46
N ILE A 236 30.89 -5.65 3.20
CA ILE A 236 30.69 -7.05 2.80
C ILE A 236 31.57 -8.00 3.62
N ALA A 237 32.86 -7.68 3.78
CA ALA A 237 33.78 -8.49 4.57
C ALA A 237 33.36 -8.56 6.06
N TYR A 238 32.94 -7.43 6.63
CA TYR A 238 32.42 -7.35 7.99
C TYR A 238 31.17 -8.20 8.16
N PHE A 239 30.15 -8.02 7.31
CA PHE A 239 28.90 -8.79 7.42
C PHE A 239 29.11 -10.28 7.19
N LYS A 240 30.05 -10.67 6.33
CA LYS A 240 30.43 -12.08 6.15
C LYS A 240 31.05 -12.66 7.42
N MET A 241 31.97 -11.92 8.05
CA MET A 241 32.59 -12.35 9.31
C MET A 241 31.54 -12.44 10.43
N THR A 242 30.69 -11.44 10.56
CA THR A 242 29.62 -11.39 11.58
C THR A 242 28.59 -12.47 11.35
N ALA A 243 28.21 -12.76 10.10
CA ALA A 243 27.33 -13.87 9.76
C ALA A 243 27.96 -15.22 10.15
N ASN A 244 29.23 -15.45 9.83
CA ASN A 244 29.92 -16.69 10.21
C ASN A 244 29.94 -16.91 11.73
N LYS A 245 30.03 -15.85 12.53
CA LYS A 245 29.92 -15.93 14.00
C LYS A 245 28.49 -16.19 14.48
N ASN A 246 27.48 -15.78 13.70
CA ASN A 246 26.06 -15.89 14.02
C ASN A 246 25.35 -16.94 13.15
N ASN A 247 25.97 -18.12 12.99
CA ASN A 247 25.37 -19.26 12.29
C ASN A 247 24.93 -18.99 10.83
N GLY A 248 25.60 -18.07 10.14
CA GLY A 248 25.31 -17.68 8.75
C GLY A 248 24.26 -16.57 8.60
N PHE A 249 23.75 -16.01 9.70
CA PHE A 249 22.70 -15.00 9.68
C PHE A 249 23.21 -13.57 9.80
N VAL A 250 22.54 -12.67 9.10
CA VAL A 250 22.66 -11.21 9.22
C VAL A 250 21.34 -10.67 9.75
N GLN A 251 21.39 -9.64 10.59
CA GLN A 251 20.21 -8.98 11.14
C GLN A 251 20.39 -7.47 11.22
N PRO A 252 19.30 -6.68 11.25
CA PRO A 252 19.37 -5.22 11.23
C PRO A 252 20.16 -4.59 12.38
N SER A 253 20.26 -5.25 13.54
CA SER A 253 21.03 -4.72 14.67
C SER A 253 22.53 -4.57 14.34
N PHE A 254 23.06 -5.36 13.40
CA PHE A 254 24.46 -5.30 13.01
C PHE A 254 24.79 -4.02 12.22
N PHE A 255 23.80 -3.38 11.58
CA PHE A 255 24.04 -2.20 10.76
C PHE A 255 24.49 -0.99 11.59
N LYS A 256 24.12 -0.96 12.88
CA LYS A 256 24.42 0.11 13.84
C LYS A 256 25.39 -0.33 14.94
N ALA A 257 26.03 -1.49 14.77
CA ALA A 257 27.02 -1.96 15.74
C ALA A 257 28.23 -1.01 15.76
N SER A 258 28.86 -0.84 16.93
CA SER A 258 29.99 0.08 17.09
C SER A 258 31.24 -0.32 16.31
N ASP A 259 31.33 -1.59 15.92
CA ASP A 259 32.40 -2.16 15.11
C ASP A 259 32.04 -2.24 13.61
N CYS A 260 30.84 -1.78 13.22
CA CYS A 260 30.41 -1.74 11.83
C CYS A 260 31.20 -0.66 11.04
N PRO A 261 31.78 -1.01 9.88
CA PRO A 261 32.48 -0.06 9.01
C PRO A 261 31.60 1.13 8.58
N THR A 262 32.25 2.21 8.12
CA THR A 262 31.53 3.44 7.74
C THR A 262 30.77 3.25 6.43
N TRP A 263 29.49 3.62 6.44
CA TRP A 263 28.58 3.55 5.28
C TRP A 263 28.80 4.70 4.28
N SER A 264 29.46 5.79 4.69
CA SER A 264 29.81 6.96 3.87
C SER A 264 31.31 7.28 3.99
N MET A 265 31.82 8.23 3.20
CA MET A 265 33.16 8.77 3.45
C MET A 265 33.22 9.48 4.82
N LYS A 266 34.38 9.42 5.47
CA LYS A 266 34.73 10.32 6.56
C LYS A 266 35.09 11.66 5.92
N ASP A 267 34.29 12.69 6.20
CA ASP A 267 34.71 14.08 5.99
C ASP A 267 35.89 14.41 6.93
#